data_AF-A0A7W0XRI1-F1
#
_entry.id   AF-A0A7W0XRI1-F1
#
_cell.length_a   1.000
_cell.length_b   1.000
_cell.length_c   1.000
_cell.angle_alpha   90.00
_cell.angle_beta   90.00
_cell.angle_gamma   90.00
#
_symmetry.space_group_name_H-M   'P 1'
#
loop_
_entity.id
_entity.type
_entity.pdbx_description
1 polymer ?
#
loop_
_entity_poly.entity_id
_entity_poly.type
_entity_poly.pdbx_seq_one_letter_code
_entity_poly.pdbx_strand_id
1 'polypeptide(L)' 'MSGASQARRMRGPEDLEIVALELGDWTSYSACGIPYFVGGLVEDIDDMVSRTPEQFRARD' A
#
# COMPACT_ATOMS: atom_id res chain seq x y z
N MET A 1 2.97 0.03 3.57
CA MET A 1 3.22 1.48 3.77
C MET A 1 2.62 2.02 5.08
N SER A 2 2.91 1.40 6.23
CA SER A 2 2.34 1.79 7.53
C SER A 2 2.90 3.12 8.05
N GLY A 3 4.21 3.34 7.93
CA GLY A 3 4.87 4.57 8.38
C GLY A 3 4.35 5.82 7.68
N ALA A 4 4.32 5.81 6.34
CA ALA A 4 3.73 6.88 5.53
C ALA A 4 2.26 7.16 5.92
N SER A 5 1.46 6.11 6.10
CA SER A 5 0.06 6.27 6.51
C SER A 5 -0.09 6.89 7.90
N GLN A 6 0.82 6.62 8.84
CA GLN A 6 0.78 7.27 10.16
C GLN A 6 1.24 8.73 10.08
N ALA A 7 2.30 9.01 9.33
CA ALA A 7 2.79 10.36 9.11
C ALA A 7 1.70 11.28 8.52
N ARG A 8 0.97 10.80 7.50
CA ARG A 8 -0.16 11.54 6.89
C ARG A 8 -1.34 11.78 7.84
N ARG A 9 -1.55 10.94 8.86
CA ARG A 9 -2.57 11.19 9.90
C ARG A 9 -2.15 12.28 10.88
N MET A 10 -0.84 12.45 11.10
CA MET A 10 -0.28 13.43 12.03
C MET A 10 -0.07 14.80 11.38
N ARG A 11 0.25 14.84 10.09
CA ARG A 11 0.53 16.05 9.31
C ARG A 11 -0.20 16.00 7.97
N GLY A 12 -0.91 17.08 7.64
CA GLY A 12 -1.61 17.21 6.36
C GLY A 12 -0.64 17.25 5.17
N PRO A 13 -1.15 17.18 3.93
CA PRO A 13 -0.35 17.29 2.71
C PRO A 13 0.44 18.60 2.63
N GLU A 14 -0.13 19.70 3.12
CA GLU A 14 0.51 21.02 3.14
C GLU A 14 1.75 21.08 4.07
N ASP A 15 1.79 20.24 5.10
CA ASP A 15 2.82 20.28 6.16
C ASP A 15 3.94 19.25 5.99
N LEU A 16 3.70 18.21 5.17
CA LEU A 16 4.61 17.09 5.03
C LEU A 16 4.46 16.42 3.66
N GLU A 17 5.51 16.56 2.85
CA GLU A 17 5.72 15.76 1.65
C GLU A 17 6.21 14.36 2.05
N ILE A 18 5.65 13.33 1.42
CA ILE A 18 6.00 11.93 1.67
C ILE A 18 6.35 11.27 0.34
N VAL A 19 7.60 10.86 0.19
CA VAL A 19 8.07 10.08 -0.97
C VAL A 19 8.38 8.65 -0.51
N ALA A 20 7.71 7.68 -1.10
CA ALA A 20 7.96 6.27 -0.87
C ALA A 20 8.64 5.64 -2.10
N LEU A 21 9.75 4.92 -1.86
CA LEU A 21 10.48 4.20 -2.89
C LEU A 21 10.23 2.71 -2.69
N GLU A 22 9.76 2.04 -3.74
CA GLU A 22 9.54 0.60 -3.80
C GLU A 22 10.27 0.06 -5.03
N LEU A 23 10.91 -1.10 -4.89
CA LEU A 23 11.67 -1.71 -5.98
C LEU A 23 10.77 -2.50 -6.93
N GLY A 24 9.74 -3.16 -6.39
CA GLY A 24 8.80 -3.95 -7.16
C GLY A 24 7.63 -3.15 -7.73
N ASP A 25 6.78 -3.84 -8.48
CA ASP A 25 5.60 -3.24 -9.12
C ASP A 25 4.39 -3.09 -8.16
N TRP A 26 4.47 -3.68 -6.97
CA TRP A 26 3.35 -3.76 -6.03
C TRP A 26 3.57 -2.93 -4.78
N THR A 27 2.62 -2.05 -4.45
CA THR A 27 2.62 -1.30 -3.19
C THR A 27 1.54 -1.78 -2.24
N SER A 28 1.84 -1.77 -0.93
CA SER A 28 0.83 -2.04 0.12
C SER A 28 0.04 -3.35 -0.06
N TYR A 29 0.69 -4.39 -0.57
CA TYR A 29 0.15 -5.75 -0.63
C TYR A 29 0.27 -6.46 0.72
N SER A 30 -0.60 -7.45 0.96
CA SER A 30 -0.61 -8.24 2.18
C SER A 30 0.42 -9.36 2.14
N ALA A 31 1.59 -9.14 2.77
CA ALA A 31 2.58 -10.20 2.93
C ALA A 31 2.03 -11.40 3.75
N CYS A 32 1.22 -11.13 4.78
CA CYS A 32 0.54 -12.17 5.54
C CYS A 32 -0.57 -12.88 4.73
N GLY A 33 -1.02 -12.29 3.62
CA GLY A 33 -2.01 -12.83 2.69
C GLY A 33 -1.46 -13.93 1.77
N ILE A 34 -0.14 -13.95 1.55
CA ILE A 34 0.53 -14.87 0.60
C ILE A 34 0.16 -16.34 0.82
N PRO A 35 0.14 -16.88 2.07
CA PRO A 35 -0.24 -18.28 2.28
C PRO A 35 -1.67 -18.60 1.82
N TYR A 36 -2.59 -17.63 1.89
CA TYR A 36 -3.99 -17.80 1.49
C TYR A 36 -4.15 -17.74 -0.02
N PHE A 37 -3.36 -16.91 -0.70
CA PHE A 37 -3.28 -16.90 -2.17
C PHE A 37 -2.68 -18.21 -2.71
N VAL A 38 -1.54 -18.64 -2.17
CA VAL A 38 -0.92 -19.92 -2.55
C VAL A 38 -1.84 -21.11 -2.23
N GLY A 39 -2.60 -21.02 -1.13
CA GLY A 39 -3.60 -22.02 -0.74
C GLY A 39 -4.91 -21.99 -1.53
N GLY A 40 -5.08 -21.06 -2.47
CA GLY A 40 -6.29 -20.91 -3.29
C GLY A 40 -7.52 -20.37 -2.55
N LEU A 41 -7.34 -19.82 -1.34
CA LEU A 41 -8.39 -19.14 -0.57
C LEU A 41 -8.56 -17.68 -0.98
N VAL A 42 -7.54 -17.09 -1.60
CA VAL A 42 -7.59 -15.80 -2.28
C VAL A 42 -7.31 -16.06 -3.76
N GLU A 43 -8.21 -15.62 -4.63
CA GLU A 43 -8.18 -15.98 -6.05
C GLU A 43 -7.25 -15.06 -6.85
N ASP A 44 -7.28 -13.76 -6.57
CA ASP A 44 -6.51 -12.76 -7.29
C ASP A 44 -5.46 -12.07 -6.40
N ILE A 45 -4.31 -11.75 -6.98
CA ILE A 45 -3.26 -10.96 -6.33
C ILE A 45 -3.72 -9.52 -6.07
N ASP A 46 -4.60 -8.99 -6.92
CA ASP A 46 -5.16 -7.65 -6.78
C ASP A 46 -6.00 -7.53 -5.50
N ASP A 47 -6.64 -8.61 -5.05
CA ASP A 47 -7.37 -8.66 -3.78
C ASP A 47 -6.44 -8.54 -2.55
N MET A 48 -5.14 -8.78 -2.73
CA MET A 48 -4.14 -8.60 -1.67
C MET A 48 -3.62 -7.17 -1.59
N VAL A 49 -3.90 -6.31 -2.58
CA VAL A 49 -3.39 -4.95 -2.68
C VAL A 49 -4.36 -3.97 -2.03
N SER A 50 -3.98 -3.45 -0.85
CA SER A 50 -4.84 -2.49 -0.15
C SER A 50 -4.91 -1.11 -0.81
N ARG A 51 -3.87 -0.72 -1.57
CA ARG A 51 -3.82 0.53 -2.34
C ARG A 51 -2.73 0.51 -3.42
N THR A 52 -3.06 1.00 -4.61
CA THR A 52 -2.13 1.17 -5.73
C THR A 52 -1.33 2.47 -5.63
N PRO A 53 -0.20 2.60 -6.35
CA PRO A 53 0.55 3.85 -6.43
C PRO A 53 -0.29 5.05 -6.90
N GLU A 54 -1.19 4.84 -7.87
CA GLU A 54 -2.11 5.87 -8.39
C GLU A 54 -3.07 6.34 -7.30
N GLN A 55 -3.61 5.41 -6.50
CA GLN A 55 -4.51 5.73 -5.40
C GLN A 55 -3.81 6.48 -4.26
N PHE A 56 -2.51 6.27 -4.05
CA PHE A 56 -1.73 7.10 -3.13
C PHE A 56 -1.59 8.53 -3.68
N ARG A 57 -1.13 8.68 -4.92
CA ARG A 57 -0.94 9.99 -5.57
C ARG A 57 -2.22 10.83 -5.67
N ALA A 58 -3.38 10.21 -5.85
CA ALA A 58 -4.66 10.92 -5.93
C ALA A 58 -5.15 11.51 -4.59
N ARG A 59 -4.50 11.16 -3.47
CA ARG A 59 -4.89 11.56 -2.11
C ARG A 59 -3.85 12.43 -1.41
N ASP A 60 -2.76 12.74 -2.10
CA ASP A 60 -1.68 13.62 -1.66
C ASP A 60 -1.86 15.03 -2.22
#